data_AF-A0A4C1T4Z7-F1
#
_entry.id   AF-A0A4C1T4Z7-F1
#
_cell.length_a   1.000
_cell.length_b   1.000
_cell.length_c   1.000
_cell.angle_alpha   90.00
_cell.angle_beta   90.00
_cell.angle_gamma   90.00
#
_symmetry.space_group_name_H-M   'P 1'
#
loop_
_entity.id
_entity.type
_entity.pdbx_description
1 polymer ?
#
loop_
_entity_poly.entity_id
_entity_poly.type
_entity_poly.pdbx_seq_one_letter_code
_entity_poly.pdbx_strand_id
1 'polypeptide(L)'
;MRKTKSSSVQCEDCVASQGGCKHAIAFLMWLHRRSEEPSCTSVECYWKKSKLSRVGSSMKYMTAKELSKGNPILPANSLVLEVLEEARKRKLEDCELIKYQPSYSQTVTQAVSMHQLVYEFKTKVLKIFEESSDFTYFN
;
A
#
# COMPACT_ATOMS: atom_id res chain seq x y z
N MET A 1 -13.03 -25.71 -15.88
CA MET A 1 -11.72 -26.39 -16.03
C MET A 1 -11.62 -26.96 -17.44
N ARG A 2 -10.80 -26.39 -18.33
CA ARG A 2 -10.50 -27.02 -19.62
C ARG A 2 -9.33 -27.97 -19.40
N LYS A 3 -9.54 -29.27 -19.50
CA LYS A 3 -8.43 -30.25 -19.57
C LYS A 3 -7.78 -30.10 -20.93
N THR A 4 -6.68 -29.36 -21.02
CA THR A 4 -5.86 -29.30 -22.23
C THR A 4 -5.09 -30.62 -22.37
N LYS A 5 -5.31 -31.30 -23.50
CA LYS A 5 -4.67 -32.55 -23.89
C LYS A 5 -3.14 -32.36 -23.88
N SER A 6 -2.39 -33.25 -23.22
CA SER A 6 -0.93 -33.15 -23.13
C SER A 6 -0.31 -33.25 -24.52
N SER A 7 0.32 -32.17 -24.97
CA SER A 7 1.19 -32.17 -26.14
C SER A 7 2.45 -32.99 -25.84
N SER A 8 2.80 -33.92 -26.72
CA SER A 8 4.07 -34.63 -26.66
C SER A 8 5.22 -33.64 -26.83
N VAL A 9 6.23 -33.70 -25.97
CA VAL A 9 7.45 -32.87 -26.05
C VAL A 9 8.61 -33.74 -26.51
N GLN A 10 9.28 -33.35 -27.59
CA GLN A 10 10.53 -33.97 -28.04
C GLN A 10 11.70 -33.00 -27.83
N CYS A 11 12.86 -33.57 -27.47
CA CYS A 11 14.10 -32.84 -27.29
C CYS A 11 15.06 -33.25 -28.40
N GLU A 12 15.34 -32.33 -29.32
CA GLU A 12 16.11 -32.62 -30.53
C GLU A 12 17.63 -32.70 -30.27
N ASP A 13 18.14 -31.92 -29.31
CA ASP A 13 19.59 -31.75 -29.10
C ASP A 13 20.13 -32.45 -27.84
N CYS A 14 19.59 -33.62 -27.50
CA CYS A 14 20.07 -34.40 -26.35
C CYS A 14 20.42 -35.83 -26.74
N VAL A 15 21.61 -36.30 -26.32
CA VAL A 15 22.07 -37.68 -26.52
C VAL A 15 21.10 -38.72 -25.93
N ALA A 16 20.32 -38.35 -24.91
CA ALA A 16 19.31 -39.20 -24.27
C ALA A 16 17.87 -38.96 -24.80
N SER A 17 17.69 -38.34 -25.96
CA SER A 17 16.37 -37.97 -26.51
C SER A 17 15.46 -39.18 -26.73
N GLN A 18 15.99 -40.30 -27.20
CA GLN A 18 15.24 -41.55 -27.42
C GLN A 18 14.77 -42.24 -26.12
N GLY A 19 15.42 -41.96 -24.98
CA GLY A 19 15.13 -42.61 -23.69
C GLY A 19 14.33 -41.75 -22.71
N GLY A 20 13.86 -40.57 -23.12
CA GLY A 20 13.27 -39.59 -22.22
C GLY A 20 14.35 -38.80 -21.47
N CYS A 21 14.75 -37.67 -22.05
CA CYS A 21 15.78 -36.83 -21.45
C CYS A 21 15.23 -35.96 -20.31
N LYS A 22 16.11 -35.60 -19.36
CA LYS A 22 15.77 -34.69 -18.25
C LYS A 22 15.22 -33.33 -18.72
N HIS A 23 15.60 -32.87 -19.91
CA HIS A 23 15.13 -31.59 -20.46
C HIS A 23 13.65 -31.64 -20.82
N ALA A 24 13.21 -32.71 -21.49
CA ALA A 24 11.79 -32.89 -21.84
C ALA A 24 10.92 -32.98 -20.58
N ILE A 25 11.39 -33.70 -19.55
CA ILE A 25 10.69 -33.84 -18.27
C ILE A 25 10.64 -32.49 -17.54
N ALA A 26 11.76 -31.78 -17.43
CA ALA A 26 11.82 -30.47 -16.78
C ALA A 26 10.89 -29.46 -17.47
N PHE A 27 10.85 -29.46 -18.80
CA PHE A 27 9.98 -28.59 -19.59
C PHE A 27 8.50 -28.92 -19.42
N LEU A 28 8.13 -30.22 -19.42
CA LEU A 28 6.77 -30.67 -19.15
C LEU A 28 6.31 -30.28 -17.75
N MET A 29 7.16 -30.46 -16.73
CA MET A 29 6.85 -30.09 -15.35
C MET A 29 6.70 -28.57 -15.19
N TRP A 30 7.54 -27.78 -15.87
CA TRP A 30 7.43 -26.33 -15.89
C TRP A 30 6.12 -25.87 -16.56
N LEU A 31 5.77 -26.43 -17.72
CA LEU A 31 4.50 -26.14 -18.41
C LEU A 31 3.29 -26.50 -17.56
N HIS A 32 3.33 -27.65 -16.89
CA HIS A 32 2.26 -28.08 -16.00
C HIS A 32 2.06 -27.06 -14.87
N ARG A 33 3.15 -26.66 -14.19
CA ARG A 33 3.09 -25.63 -13.14
C ARG A 33 2.54 -24.30 -13.65
N ARG A 34 2.97 -23.85 -14.84
CA ARG A 34 2.46 -22.63 -15.51
C ARG A 34 0.98 -22.70 -15.86
N SER A 35 0.46 -23.90 -16.15
CA SER A 35 -0.96 -24.09 -16.48
C SER A 35 -1.89 -24.04 -15.26
N GLU A 36 -1.34 -24.29 -14.06
CA GLU A 36 -2.06 -24.20 -12.79
C GLU A 36 -2.03 -22.80 -12.18
N GLU A 37 -1.06 -21.96 -12.59
CA GLU A 37 -1.02 -20.56 -12.19
C GLU A 37 -2.33 -19.87 -12.65
N PRO A 38 -3.09 -19.24 -11.73
CA PRO A 38 -4.32 -18.54 -12.10
C PRO A 38 -3.96 -17.42 -13.09
N SER A 39 -4.74 -17.30 -14.16
CA SER A 39 -4.60 -16.19 -15.12
C SER A 39 -4.50 -14.84 -14.39
N CYS A 40 -3.71 -13.91 -14.92
CA CYS A 40 -3.59 -12.56 -14.36
C CYS A 40 -4.94 -11.80 -14.27
N THR A 41 -5.98 -12.29 -14.97
CA THR A 41 -7.36 -11.82 -14.89
C THR A 41 -8.24 -12.55 -13.88
N SER A 42 -7.77 -13.68 -13.33
CA SER A 42 -8.48 -14.48 -12.31
C SER A 42 -8.05 -14.19 -10.87
N VAL A 43 -6.93 -13.49 -10.68
CA VAL A 43 -6.67 -12.79 -9.41
C VAL A 43 -7.70 -11.67 -9.33
N GLU A 44 -8.53 -11.64 -8.28
CA GLU A 44 -9.51 -10.58 -8.05
C GLU A 44 -8.82 -9.22 -8.20
N CYS A 45 -9.09 -8.54 -9.32
CA CYS A 45 -8.22 -7.52 -9.92
C CYS A 45 -7.50 -6.60 -8.92
N TYR A 46 -6.19 -6.44 -9.09
CA TYR A 46 -5.41 -5.34 -8.50
C TYR A 46 -6.05 -3.96 -8.80
N TRP A 47 -6.73 -3.86 -9.96
CA TRP A 47 -7.46 -2.67 -10.43
C TRP A 47 -8.96 -2.69 -10.11
N LYS A 48 -9.38 -3.34 -9.01
CA LYS A 48 -10.78 -3.27 -8.58
C LYS A 48 -11.17 -1.80 -8.43
N LYS A 49 -12.14 -1.35 -9.24
CA LYS A 49 -12.59 0.05 -9.25
C LYS A 49 -12.92 0.47 -7.81
N SER A 50 -12.27 1.53 -7.33
CA SER A 50 -12.41 1.96 -5.93
C SER A 50 -13.87 2.26 -5.61
N LYS A 51 -14.29 2.10 -4.35
CA LYS A 51 -15.66 2.48 -3.93
C LYS A 51 -15.96 3.95 -4.26
N LEU A 52 -14.94 4.81 -4.22
CA LEU A 52 -15.02 6.23 -4.58
C LEU A 52 -15.36 6.45 -6.06
N SER A 53 -14.90 5.59 -6.97
CA SER A 53 -15.22 5.70 -8.40
C SER A 53 -16.71 5.60 -8.73
N ARG A 54 -17.53 5.17 -7.76
CA ARG A 54 -18.99 5.09 -7.87
C ARG A 54 -19.69 6.39 -7.44
N VAL A 55 -19.00 7.28 -6.72
CA VAL A 55 -19.53 8.59 -6.33
C VAL A 55 -19.71 9.45 -7.57
N GLY A 56 -20.86 10.09 -7.73
CA GLY A 56 -21.24 10.88 -8.90
C GLY A 56 -21.81 10.07 -10.07
N SER A 57 -21.73 8.73 -10.04
CA SER A 57 -22.38 7.86 -11.04
C SER A 57 -23.56 7.11 -10.41
N SER A 58 -23.27 6.06 -9.64
CA SER A 58 -24.28 5.21 -8.99
C SER A 58 -24.55 5.59 -7.53
N MET A 59 -23.68 6.41 -6.92
CA MET A 59 -23.76 6.84 -5.54
C MET A 59 -23.67 8.37 -5.50
N LYS A 60 -24.61 9.05 -4.83
CA LYS A 60 -24.70 10.52 -4.89
C LYS A 60 -23.57 11.22 -4.12
N TYR A 61 -23.25 10.71 -2.94
CA TYR A 61 -22.16 11.19 -2.09
C TYR A 61 -21.69 10.05 -1.18
N MET A 62 -20.55 10.23 -0.52
CA MET A 62 -20.00 9.30 0.46
C MET A 62 -19.50 10.06 1.66
N THR A 63 -19.87 9.62 2.86
CA THR A 63 -19.44 10.26 4.10
C THR A 63 -18.10 9.70 4.57
N ALA A 64 -17.33 10.50 5.33
CA ALA A 64 -16.04 10.07 5.88
C ALA A 64 -16.14 8.79 6.74
N LYS A 65 -17.27 8.62 7.44
CA LYS A 65 -17.58 7.43 8.24
C LYS A 65 -17.77 6.17 7.39
N GLU A 66 -18.20 6.30 6.14
CA GLU A 66 -18.36 5.17 5.22
C GLU A 66 -17.04 4.78 4.55
N LEU A 67 -16.14 5.75 4.40
CA LEU A 67 -14.77 5.52 3.93
C LEU A 67 -13.93 4.75 4.96
N SER A 68 -14.11 5.04 6.24
CA SER A 68 -13.33 4.43 7.33
C SER A 68 -13.75 3.01 7.71
N LYS A 69 -14.72 2.39 7.02
CA LYS A 69 -15.18 1.01 7.27
C LYS A 69 -14.17 -0.09 6.88
N GLY A 70 -12.95 0.26 6.49
CA GLY A 70 -11.87 -0.71 6.42
C GLY A 70 -11.44 -1.10 7.82
N ASN A 71 -11.14 -2.37 8.06
CA ASN A 71 -10.36 -2.73 9.25
C ASN A 71 -9.11 -1.84 9.26
N PRO A 72 -8.74 -1.20 10.37
CA PRO A 72 -7.43 -0.57 10.46
C PRO A 72 -6.39 -1.69 10.28
N ILE A 73 -5.88 -1.84 9.06
CA ILE A 73 -4.74 -2.73 8.75
C ILE A 73 -3.45 -2.15 9.38
N LEU A 74 -3.54 -0.98 10.00
CA LEU A 74 -2.42 -0.39 10.73
C LEU A 74 -2.40 -0.97 12.15
N PRO A 75 -1.42 -1.84 12.49
CA PRO A 75 -1.16 -2.15 13.88
C PRO A 75 -0.88 -0.84 14.62
N ALA A 76 -1.38 -0.75 15.85
CA ALA A 76 -1.27 0.42 16.70
C ALA A 76 0.18 0.89 16.78
N ASN A 77 0.48 1.98 16.08
CA ASN A 77 1.56 2.94 16.30
C ASN A 77 3.03 2.45 16.35
N SER A 78 3.36 1.17 16.49
CA SER A 78 4.75 0.75 16.77
C SER A 78 5.63 0.81 15.52
N LEU A 79 5.20 0.25 14.39
CA LEU A 79 6.04 0.22 13.18
C LEU A 79 6.37 1.61 12.63
N VAL A 80 5.41 2.53 12.64
CA VAL A 80 5.65 3.90 12.15
C VAL A 80 6.64 4.62 13.06
N LEU A 81 6.51 4.48 14.39
CA LEU A 81 7.44 5.07 15.34
C LEU A 81 8.83 4.45 15.22
N GLU A 82 8.93 3.12 15.09
CA GLU A 82 10.20 2.41 14.88
C GLU A 82 10.89 2.85 13.59
N VAL A 83 10.14 2.99 12.49
CA VAL A 83 10.66 3.50 11.21
C VAL A 83 11.14 4.95 11.36
N LEU A 84 10.41 5.80 12.08
CA LEU A 84 10.81 7.18 12.34
C LEU A 84 12.07 7.27 13.21
N GLU A 85 12.18 6.44 14.24
CA GLU A 85 13.38 6.37 15.07
C GLU A 85 14.59 5.92 14.28
N GLU A 86 14.43 4.89 13.45
CA GLU A 86 15.49 4.36 12.61
C GLU A 86 15.90 5.35 11.52
N ALA A 87 14.93 6.06 10.92
CA ALA A 87 15.17 7.13 9.98
C ALA A 87 15.95 8.29 10.60
N ARG A 88 15.65 8.64 11.85
CA ARG A 88 16.38 9.66 12.62
C ARG A 88 17.81 9.21 12.94
N LYS A 89 18.02 7.95 13.35
CA LYS A 89 19.37 7.39 13.57
C LYS A 89 20.22 7.48 12.30
N ARG A 90 19.61 7.26 11.14
CA ARG A 90 20.27 7.29 9.83
C ARG A 90 20.35 8.68 9.20
N LYS A 91 19.83 9.73 9.86
CA LYS A 91 19.80 11.11 9.36
C LYS A 91 19.19 11.23 7.95
N LEU A 92 18.07 10.53 7.74
CA LEU A 92 17.35 10.64 6.47
C LEU A 92 16.64 12.00 6.41
N GLU A 93 16.98 12.80 5.40
CA GLU A 93 16.38 14.13 5.19
C GLU A 93 15.31 14.14 4.09
N ASP A 94 15.36 13.13 3.20
CA ASP A 94 14.47 13.01 2.03
C ASP A 94 13.54 11.78 2.13
N CYS A 95 12.71 11.76 3.17
CA CYS A 95 11.65 10.77 3.28
C CYS A 95 10.32 11.48 3.49
N GLU A 96 9.32 11.12 2.67
CA GLU A 96 7.98 11.70 2.75
C GLU A 96 7.37 11.58 4.15
N LEU A 97 7.61 10.48 4.87
CA LEU A 97 7.10 10.29 6.24
C LEU A 97 7.69 11.28 7.24
N ILE A 98 8.94 11.69 7.04
CA ILE A 98 9.64 12.62 7.94
C ILE A 98 9.11 14.05 7.74
N LYS A 99 8.64 14.39 6.53
CA LYS A 99 8.05 15.71 6.23
C LYS A 99 6.80 16.03 7.04
N TYR A 100 6.12 15.00 7.55
CA TYR A 100 4.94 15.12 8.40
C TYR A 100 5.28 15.11 9.91
N GLN A 101 6.55 15.02 10.28
CA GLN A 101 6.97 15.06 11.69
C GLN A 101 7.16 16.49 12.19
N PRO A 102 6.78 16.80 13.45
CA PRO A 102 6.93 18.14 14.02
C PRO A 102 8.37 18.66 14.07
N SER A 103 9.35 17.76 14.10
CA SER A 103 10.78 18.08 14.22
C SER A 103 11.48 18.33 12.88
N TYR A 104 10.76 18.29 11.75
CA TYR A 104 11.35 18.44 10.42
C TYR A 104 11.66 19.91 10.11
N SER A 105 12.87 20.20 9.64
CA SER A 105 13.25 21.54 9.19
C SER A 105 12.64 21.81 7.82
N GLN A 106 11.63 22.68 7.82
CA GLN A 106 10.80 22.89 6.65
C GLN A 106 11.46 23.86 5.68
N THR A 107 11.48 23.51 4.39
CA THR A 107 11.85 24.47 3.34
C THR A 107 10.74 25.53 3.18
N VAL A 108 11.09 26.71 2.64
CA VAL A 108 10.14 27.84 2.47
C VAL A 108 8.89 27.44 1.69
N THR A 109 9.01 26.53 0.71
CA THR A 109 7.90 26.02 -0.09
C THR A 109 7.01 25.04 0.67
N GLN A 110 7.58 24.26 1.59
CA GLN A 110 6.82 23.32 2.42
C GLN A 110 6.09 24.03 3.57
N ALA A 111 6.56 25.21 4.00
CA ALA A 111 5.89 26.04 5.01
C ALA A 111 4.49 26.51 4.58
N VAL A 112 4.28 26.68 3.28
CA VAL A 112 2.97 27.02 2.69
C VAL A 112 2.16 25.80 2.25
N SER A 113 2.62 24.59 2.56
CA SER A 113 1.90 23.37 2.19
C SER A 113 0.58 23.25 2.96
N MET A 114 -0.43 22.64 2.32
CA MET A 114 -1.73 22.41 2.95
C MET A 114 -1.61 21.65 4.28
N HIS A 115 -0.67 20.71 4.39
CA HIS A 115 -0.42 19.98 5.62
C HIS A 115 0.03 20.93 6.75
N GLN A 116 1.03 21.76 6.48
CA GLN A 116 1.57 22.69 7.48
C GLN A 116 0.51 23.69 7.94
N LEU A 117 -0.25 24.27 7.00
CA LEU A 117 -1.31 25.22 7.33
C LEU A 117 -2.41 24.58 8.20
N VAL A 118 -2.79 23.34 7.91
CA VAL A 118 -3.77 22.59 8.71
C VAL A 118 -3.20 22.25 10.10
N TYR A 119 -1.92 21.89 10.17
CA TYR A 119 -1.24 21.61 11.44
C TYR A 119 -1.13 22.87 12.32
N GLU A 120 -0.72 24.00 11.75
CA GLU A 120 -0.67 25.29 12.43
C GLU A 120 -2.05 25.77 12.88
N PHE A 121 -3.07 25.58 12.04
CA PHE A 121 -4.44 25.89 12.41
C PHE A 121 -4.88 25.03 13.60
N LYS A 122 -4.65 23.72 13.55
CA LYS A 122 -5.00 22.79 14.65
C LYS A 122 -4.27 23.14 15.95
N THR A 123 -2.97 23.44 15.89
CA THR A 123 -2.18 23.80 17.08
C THR A 123 -2.62 25.13 17.67
N LYS A 124 -2.94 26.14 16.86
CA LYS A 124 -3.54 27.40 17.33
C LYS A 124 -4.90 27.19 17.99
N VAL A 125 -5.76 26.37 17.38
CA VAL A 125 -7.07 26.03 17.95
C VAL A 125 -6.91 25.33 19.30
N LEU A 126 -6.02 24.33 19.40
CA LEU A 126 -5.77 23.62 20.66
C LEU A 126 -5.30 24.56 21.78
N LYS A 127 -4.40 25.50 21.48
CA LYS A 127 -3.94 26.50 22.46
C LYS A 127 -5.09 27.38 22.98
N ILE A 128 -5.98 27.81 22.10
CA ILE A 128 -7.17 28.61 22.48
C ILE A 128 -8.11 27.79 23.38
N PHE A 129 -8.26 26.49 23.11
CA PHE A 129 -9.05 25.60 23.95
C PHE A 129 -8.43 25.36 25.33
N GLU A 130 -7.10 25.25 25.43
CA GLU A 130 -6.39 25.13 26.72
C GLU A 130 -6.50 26.42 27.55
N GLU A 131 -6.27 27.58 26.94
CA GLU A 131 -6.40 28.90 27.61
C GLU A 131 -7.83 29.20 28.09
N SER A 132 -8.84 28.70 27.37
CA SER A 132 -10.26 28.85 27.79
C SER A 132 -10.68 27.85 28.86
N SER A 133 -10.02 26.69 28.96
CA SER A 133 -10.23 25.76 30.08
C SER A 133 -9.58 26.24 31.38
N ASP A 134 -8.47 26.96 31.32
CA ASP A 134 -7.82 27.56 32.51
C ASP A 134 -8.68 28.68 33.13
N PHE A 135 -9.49 29.38 32.34
CA PHE A 135 -10.41 30.42 32.83
C PHE A 135 -11.62 29.86 33.60
N THR A 136 -11.93 28.57 33.43
CA THR A 136 -13.05 27.91 34.13
C THR A 136 -12.70 27.35 35.51
N TYR A 137 -11.42 27.32 35.89
CA TYR A 137 -10.96 26.89 37.21
C TYR A 137 -10.70 28.04 38.20
N PHE A 138 -10.93 29.29 37.80
CA PHE A 138 -10.75 30.50 38.61
C PHE A 138 -12.05 31.28 38.92
N ASN A 139 -13.23 30.70 38.72
CA ASN A 139 -14.51 31.20 39.24
C ASN A 139 -15.15 30.21 40.21
#